data_AF-A0A3A6DRX9-F1
#
_entry.id   AF-A0A3A6DRX9-F1
#
_cell.length_a   1.000
_cell.length_b   1.000
_cell.length_c   1.000
_cell.angle_alpha   90.00
_cell.angle_beta   90.00
_cell.angle_gamma   90.00
#
_symmetry.space_group_name_H-M   'P 1'
#
loop_
_entity.id
_entity.type
_entity.pdbx_description
1 polymer ?
#
loop_
_entity_poly.entity_id
_entity_poly.type
_entity_poly.pdbx_seq_one_letter_code
_entity_poly.pdbx_strand_id
1 'polypeptide(L)'
;MENDVMIEKFIDYVNDRIEDLDMTKSSLARSVGLDKNSVTKYLKKERAMPLHAALKIANYLNMDISRVCGVKTEQVLLPIELNLIRELRSVKDETTKVRLTLDFISITKSFNSSSH
;
A
#
# COMPACT_ATOMS: atom_id res chain seq x y z
N MET A 1 -3.05 18.77 8.29
CA MET A 1 -3.94 19.50 7.36
C MET A 1 -4.01 18.83 5.99
N GLU A 2 -2.93 18.76 5.19
CA GLU A 2 -3.00 18.12 3.86
C GLU A 2 -3.20 16.59 3.93
N ASN A 3 -2.50 15.91 4.84
CA ASN A 3 -2.65 14.47 5.07
C ASN A 3 -4.04 14.06 5.57
N ASP A 4 -4.67 14.89 6.40
CA ASP A 4 -5.99 14.61 6.96
C ASP A 4 -7.06 14.66 5.86
N VAL A 5 -6.98 15.67 4.97
CA VAL A 5 -7.85 15.80 3.80
C VAL A 5 -7.69 14.63 2.82
N MET A 6 -6.47 14.12 2.63
CA MET A 6 -6.22 12.95 1.79
C MET A 6 -6.84 11.67 2.37
N ILE A 7 -6.72 11.47 3.68
CA ILE A 7 -7.32 10.33 4.37
C ILE A 7 -8.86 10.39 4.33
N GLU A 8 -9.45 11.57 4.47
CA GLU A 8 -10.91 11.73 4.36
C GLU A 8 -11.44 11.32 2.98
N LYS A 9 -10.80 11.79 1.90
CA LYS A 9 -11.14 11.39 0.53
C LYS A 9 -11.00 9.89 0.32
N PHE A 10 -9.95 9.28 0.87
CA PHE A 10 -9.76 7.85 0.82
C PHE A 10 -10.89 7.09 1.53
N ILE A 11 -11.28 7.54 2.72
CA ILE A 11 -12.39 6.94 3.49
C ILE A 11 -13.70 7.03 2.71
N ASP A 12 -13.98 8.18 2.09
CA ASP A 12 -15.20 8.38 1.30
C ASP A 12 -15.22 7.41 0.10
N TYR A 13 -14.12 7.31 -0.64
CA TYR A 13 -14.01 6.37 -1.77
C TYR A 13 -14.15 4.90 -1.35
N VAL A 14 -13.62 4.53 -0.17
CA VAL A 14 -13.82 3.19 0.37
C VAL A 14 -15.28 2.95 0.71
N ASN A 15 -15.98 3.93 1.30
CA ASN A 15 -17.40 3.82 1.63
C ASN A 15 -18.27 3.67 0.37
N ASP A 16 -17.99 4.43 -0.68
CA ASP A 16 -18.69 4.29 -1.97
C ASP A 16 -18.44 2.89 -2.56
N ARG A 17 -17.18 2.42 -2.52
CA ARG A 17 -16.83 1.12 -3.09
C ARG A 17 -17.44 -0.06 -2.35
N ILE A 18 -17.56 0.01 -1.02
CA ILE A 18 -18.25 -1.06 -0.27
C ILE A 18 -19.76 -1.06 -0.53
N GLU A 19 -20.35 0.10 -0.81
CA GLU A 19 -21.76 0.21 -1.19
C GLU A 19 -22.00 -0.40 -2.57
N ASP A 20 -21.18 -0.06 -3.56
CA ASP A 20 -21.21 -0.65 -4.92
C ASP A 20 -21.07 -2.19 -4.93
N LEU A 21 -20.35 -2.73 -3.94
CA LEU A 21 -20.10 -4.16 -3.81
C LEU A 21 -21.12 -4.88 -2.91
N ASP A 22 -22.13 -4.16 -2.39
CA ASP A 22 -23.07 -4.65 -1.38
C ASP A 22 -22.34 -5.32 -0.18
N MET A 23 -21.22 -4.72 0.22
CA MET A 23 -20.33 -5.22 1.25
C MET A 23 -20.55 -4.50 2.58
N THR A 24 -20.69 -5.28 3.65
CA THR A 24 -20.69 -4.71 5.00
C THR A 24 -19.28 -4.34 5.47
N LYS A 25 -19.17 -3.33 6.35
CA LYS A 25 -17.91 -3.01 7.05
C LYS A 25 -17.32 -4.22 7.80
N SER A 26 -18.18 -5.12 8.27
CA SER A 26 -17.79 -6.36 8.97
C SER A 26 -17.18 -7.39 8.02
N SER A 27 -17.74 -7.56 6.82
CA SER A 27 -17.15 -8.45 5.81
C SER A 27 -15.83 -7.90 5.29
N LEU A 28 -15.74 -6.59 5.03
CA LEU A 28 -14.48 -5.94 4.68
C LEU A 28 -13.40 -6.23 5.74
N ALA A 29 -13.68 -5.93 7.02
CA ALA A 29 -12.73 -6.14 8.12
C ALA A 29 -12.20 -7.58 8.18
N ARG A 30 -13.08 -8.57 8.00
CA ARG A 30 -12.68 -9.99 7.94
C ARG A 30 -11.79 -10.28 6.73
N SER A 31 -12.16 -9.80 5.54
CA SER A 31 -11.39 -10.05 4.33
C SER A 31 -9.97 -9.45 4.37
N VAL A 32 -9.80 -8.29 5.00
CA VAL A 32 -8.50 -7.63 5.12
C VAL A 32 -7.70 -8.05 6.36
N GLY A 33 -8.29 -8.90 7.21
CA GLY A 33 -7.68 -9.35 8.47
C GLY A 33 -7.43 -8.19 9.44
N LEU A 34 -8.42 -7.33 9.66
CA LEU A 34 -8.39 -6.23 10.61
C LEU A 34 -9.52 -6.35 11.63
N ASP A 35 -9.32 -5.77 12.82
CA ASP A 35 -10.35 -5.70 13.84
C ASP A 35 -11.58 -4.89 13.36
N LYS A 36 -12.76 -5.48 13.49
CA LYS A 36 -14.04 -4.90 13.04
C LYS A 36 -14.30 -3.54 13.69
N ASN A 37 -14.04 -3.40 14.99
CA ASN A 37 -14.31 -2.16 15.71
C ASN A 37 -13.41 -1.04 15.20
N SER A 38 -12.14 -1.35 14.97
CA SER A 38 -11.16 -0.42 14.40
C SER A 38 -11.56 0.02 12.99
N VAL A 39 -11.86 -0.92 12.08
CA VAL A 39 -12.31 -0.59 10.72
C VAL A 39 -13.57 0.27 10.73
N THR A 40 -14.53 -0.03 11.60
CA THR A 40 -15.77 0.76 11.72
C THR A 40 -15.46 2.19 12.14
N LYS A 41 -14.60 2.39 13.15
CA LYS A 41 -14.20 3.73 13.61
C LYS A 41 -13.42 4.50 12.56
N TYR A 42 -12.54 3.82 11.80
CA TYR A 42 -11.81 4.44 10.69
C TYR A 42 -12.77 4.96 9.61
N LEU A 43 -13.69 4.11 9.16
CA LEU A 43 -14.62 4.47 8.07
C LEU A 43 -15.68 5.50 8.47
N LYS A 44 -15.91 5.68 9.78
CA LYS A 44 -16.74 6.76 10.32
C LYS A 44 -15.96 8.03 10.63
N LYS A 45 -14.65 8.08 10.35
CA LYS A 45 -13.77 9.20 10.71
C LYS A 45 -13.70 9.47 12.22
N GLU A 46 -14.09 8.49 13.06
CA GLU A 46 -14.03 8.57 14.53
C GLU A 46 -12.63 8.28 15.08
N ARG A 47 -11.77 7.67 14.26
CA ARG A 47 -10.39 7.34 14.59
C ARG A 47 -9.51 7.52 13.36
N ALA A 48 -8.33 8.11 13.53
CA ALA A 48 -7.33 8.18 12.46
C ALA A 48 -6.96 6.77 11.97
N MET A 49 -7.01 6.58 10.65
CA MET A 49 -6.64 5.32 10.02
C MET A 49 -5.12 5.24 9.85
N PRO A 50 -4.45 4.21 10.38
CA PRO A 50 -3.02 4.03 10.15
C PRO A 50 -2.75 3.58 8.71
N LEU A 51 -1.62 3.98 8.13
CA LEU A 51 -1.25 3.69 6.73
C LEU A 51 -1.33 2.19 6.37
N HIS A 52 -0.87 1.30 7.26
CA HIS A 52 -0.92 -0.14 7.00
C HIS A 52 -2.37 -0.66 6.82
N ALA A 53 -3.33 -0.08 7.53
CA ALA A 53 -4.74 -0.44 7.41
C ALA A 53 -5.31 0.09 6.09
N ALA A 54 -4.97 1.33 5.71
CA ALA A 54 -5.35 1.91 4.42
C ALA A 54 -4.83 1.06 3.25
N LEU A 55 -3.55 0.68 3.27
CA LEU A 55 -2.94 -0.17 2.24
C LEU A 55 -3.63 -1.53 2.11
N LYS A 56 -3.95 -2.19 3.23
CA LYS A 56 -4.67 -3.47 3.22
C LYS A 56 -6.06 -3.34 2.58
N ILE A 57 -6.81 -2.31 2.96
CA ILE A 57 -8.15 -2.03 2.42
C ILE A 57 -8.06 -1.73 0.92
N ALA A 58 -7.14 -0.86 0.52
CA ALA A 58 -6.96 -0.49 -0.89
C ALA A 58 -6.56 -1.70 -1.76
N ASN A 59 -5.61 -2.51 -1.29
CA ASN A 59 -5.21 -3.73 -2.01
C ASN A 59 -6.39 -4.68 -2.20
N TYR A 60 -7.21 -4.88 -1.16
CA TYR A 60 -8.38 -5.75 -1.26
C TYR A 60 -9.44 -5.21 -2.23
N LEU A 61 -9.68 -3.89 -2.21
CA LEU A 61 -10.65 -3.24 -3.09
C LEU A 61 -10.10 -2.92 -4.49
N ASN A 62 -8.85 -3.32 -4.78
CA ASN A 62 -8.12 -3.00 -6.00
C ASN A 62 -8.10 -1.49 -6.31
N MET A 63 -7.83 -0.68 -5.27
CA MET A 63 -7.78 0.78 -5.33
C MET A 63 -6.33 1.27 -5.37
N ASP A 64 -6.04 2.20 -6.27
CA ASP A 64 -4.79 2.94 -6.29
C ASP A 64 -4.87 4.14 -5.32
N ILE A 65 -4.23 4.01 -4.16
CA ILE A 65 -4.20 5.08 -3.15
C ILE A 65 -3.59 6.37 -3.68
N SER A 66 -2.58 6.29 -4.55
CA SER A 66 -1.96 7.49 -5.12
C SER A 66 -2.96 8.28 -5.95
N ARG A 67 -3.78 7.57 -6.73
CA ARG A 67 -4.86 8.17 -7.52
C ARG A 67 -5.97 8.74 -6.63
N VAL A 68 -6.39 8.02 -5.60
CA VAL A 68 -7.47 8.46 -4.69
C VAL A 68 -7.06 9.68 -3.86
N CYS A 69 -5.82 9.70 -3.38
CA CYS A 69 -5.27 10.81 -2.60
C CYS A 69 -4.81 11.99 -3.48
N GLY A 70 -4.91 11.89 -4.81
CA GLY A 70 -4.43 12.93 -5.72
C GLY A 70 -2.92 13.14 -5.67
N VAL A 71 -2.18 12.16 -5.16
CA VAL A 71 -0.72 12.16 -5.18
C VAL A 71 -0.32 11.93 -6.63
N LYS A 72 0.12 12.99 -7.29
CA LYS A 72 0.87 12.86 -8.53
C LYS A 72 2.16 12.15 -8.17
N THR A 73 2.17 10.82 -8.30
CA THR A 73 3.43 10.11 -8.39
C THR A 73 4.03 10.56 -9.71
N GLU A 74 4.93 11.55 -9.67
CA GLU A 74 6.00 11.60 -10.66
C GLU A 74 6.54 10.16 -10.78
N GLN A 75 6.90 9.71 -11.98
CA GLN A 75 7.57 8.43 -12.11
C GLN A 75 8.88 8.51 -11.30
N VAL A 76 8.82 8.11 -10.03
CA VAL A 76 9.96 8.14 -9.11
C VAL A 76 10.95 7.03 -9.49
N LEU A 77 10.45 6.00 -10.17
CA LEU A 77 11.21 4.83 -10.56
C LEU A 77 11.35 4.77 -12.08
N LEU A 78 12.59 4.60 -12.53
CA LEU A 78 12.93 4.31 -13.90
C LEU A 78 12.34 2.95 -14.33
N PRO A 79 12.09 2.73 -15.64
CA PRO A 79 11.55 1.47 -16.14
C PRO A 79 12.33 0.22 -15.70
N ILE A 80 13.66 0.34 -15.58
CA ILE A 80 14.51 -0.76 -15.11
C ILE A 80 14.28 -1.09 -13.64
N GLU A 81 14.07 -0.10 -12.80
CA GLU A 81 13.78 -0.27 -11.36
C GLU A 81 12.40 -0.91 -11.16
N LEU A 82 11.41 -0.51 -11.97
CA LEU A 82 10.08 -1.11 -11.97
C LEU A 82 10.11 -2.60 -12.37
N ASN A 83 10.87 -2.95 -13.40
CA ASN A 83 11.02 -4.34 -13.83
C ASN A 83 11.72 -5.18 -12.76
N LEU A 84 12.77 -4.65 -12.14
CA LEU A 84 13.47 -5.32 -11.05
C LEU A 84 12.53 -5.59 -9.86
N ILE A 85 11.73 -4.59 -9.46
CA ILE A 85 10.75 -4.76 -8.37
C ILE A 85 9.70 -5.82 -8.74
N ARG A 86 9.25 -5.86 -9.99
CA ARG A 86 8.28 -6.87 -10.46
C ARG A 86 8.87 -8.27 -10.42
N GLU A 87 10.11 -8.44 -10.86
CA GLU A 87 10.83 -9.72 -10.78
C GLU A 87 11.03 -10.15 -9.32
N LEU A 88 11.46 -9.25 -8.43
CA LEU A 88 11.58 -9.57 -7.00
C LEU A 88 10.24 -9.95 -6.35
N ARG A 89 9.14 -9.32 -6.78
CA ARG A 89 7.79 -9.65 -6.28
C ARG A 89 7.24 -10.96 -6.84
N SER A 90 7.68 -11.39 -8.02
CA SER A 90 7.24 -12.66 -8.62
C SER A 90 7.91 -13.88 -7.99
N VAL A 91 9.01 -13.68 -7.25
CA VAL A 91 9.64 -14.72 -6.41
C VAL A 91 8.70 -15.09 -5.26
N LYS A 92 8.12 -16.29 -5.33
CA LYS A 92 7.19 -16.82 -4.32
C LYS A 92 7.89 -17.28 -3.04
N ASP A 93 9.17 -17.64 -3.13
CA ASP A 93 9.97 -18.06 -1.98
C ASP A 93 10.57 -16.85 -1.26
N GLU A 94 10.03 -16.54 -0.08
CA GLU A 94 10.43 -15.36 0.69
C GLU A 94 11.91 -15.43 1.14
N THR A 95 12.47 -16.62 1.39
CA THR A 95 13.89 -16.76 1.71
C THR A 95 14.78 -16.35 0.55
N THR A 96 14.45 -16.79 -0.67
CA THR A 96 15.17 -16.39 -1.89
C THR A 96 15.04 -14.90 -2.16
N LYS A 97 13.84 -14.33 -1.96
CA LYS A 97 13.58 -12.90 -2.15
C LYS A 97 14.38 -12.03 -1.17
N VAL A 98 14.47 -12.41 0.10
CA VAL A 98 15.30 -11.73 1.10
C VAL A 98 16.78 -11.81 0.72
N ARG A 99 17.27 -13.00 0.34
CA ARG A 99 18.68 -13.18 -0.09
C ARG A 99 19.02 -12.28 -1.26
N LEU A 100 18.22 -12.31 -2.33
CA LEU A 100 18.43 -11.49 -3.52
C LEU A 100 18.41 -9.98 -3.19
N THR A 101 17.55 -9.57 -2.27
CA THR A 101 17.50 -8.17 -1.82
C THR A 101 18.78 -7.77 -1.09
N LEU A 102 19.30 -8.65 -0.20
CA LEU A 102 20.55 -8.41 0.53
C LEU A 102 21.77 -8.38 -0.41
N ASP A 103 21.82 -9.29 -1.38
CA ASP A 103 22.88 -9.32 -2.40
C ASP A 103 22.88 -8.02 -3.21
N PHE A 104 21.70 -7.55 -3.62
CA PHE A 104 21.54 -6.30 -4.36
C PHE A 104 22.03 -5.09 -3.55
N ILE A 105 21.69 -5.01 -2.25
CA ILE A 105 22.17 -3.97 -1.35
C ILE A 105 23.70 -4.01 -1.23
N SER A 106 24.28 -5.21 -1.11
CA SER A 106 25.74 -5.39 -1.00
C SER A 106 26.46 -4.92 -2.26
N ILE A 107 25.97 -5.31 -3.45
CA ILE A 107 26.52 -4.88 -4.74
C ILE A 107 26.44 -3.36 -4.87
N THR A 108 25.28 -2.76 -4.56
CA THR A 108 25.10 -1.30 -4.68
C THR A 108 26.02 -0.53 -3.73
N LYS A 109 26.22 -1.05 -2.50
CA LYS A 109 27.22 -0.50 -1.56
C LYS A 109 28.62 -0.57 -2.14
N SER A 110 29.02 -1.70 -2.72
CA SER A 110 30.36 -1.85 -3.31
C SER A 110 30.61 -0.87 -4.46
N PHE A 111 29.64 -0.69 -5.37
CA PHE A 111 29.73 0.31 -6.44
C PHE A 111 29.87 1.73 -5.90
N ASN A 112 29.08 2.11 -4.90
CA ASN A 112 29.14 3.45 -4.32
C ASN A 112 30.40 3.68 -3.45
N SER A 113 31.00 2.62 -2.92
CA SER A 113 32.24 2.69 -2.13
C SER A 113 33.49 2.75 -3.02
N SER A 114 33.38 2.37 -4.29
CA SER A 114 34.49 2.35 -5.26
C SER A 114 34.71 3.70 -5.96
N SER A 115 33.89 4.71 -5.66
CA SER A 115 33.92 6.05 -6.26
C SER A 115 34.64 7.09 -5.40
N HIS A 116 35.48 6.67 -4.45
CA HIS A 116 36.37 7.51 -3.64
C HIS A 116 37.83 7.16 -3.85
#